data_AF-A0AA95HQ30-F1
#
_entry.id   AF-A0AA95HQ30-F1
#
_cell.length_a   1.000
_cell.length_b   1.000
_cell.length_c   1.000
_cell.angle_alpha   90.00
_cell.angle_beta   90.00
_cell.angle_gamma   90.00
#
_symmetry.space_group_name_H-M   'P 1'
#
loop_
_entity.id
_entity.type
_entity.pdbx_description
1 polymer ?
#
loop_
_entity_poly.entity_id
_entity_poly.type
_entity_poly.pdbx_seq_one_letter_code
_entity_poly.pdbx_strand_id
1 'polypeptide(L)' 'MVAVEEHLLFIKELGRLFDEYAHCEDSDVKNEIYKDIQLIGEAINISN' A
#
# COMPACT_ATOMS: atom_id res chain seq x y z
N MET A 1 10.90 -6.74 12.34
CA MET A 1 10.22 -7.96 11.86
C MET A 1 8.75 -7.77 12.10
N VAL A 2 7.99 -7.57 11.03
CA VAL A 2 6.53 -7.55 11.05
C VAL A 2 6.05 -9.00 11.27
N ALA A 3 5.05 -9.21 12.13
CA ALA A 3 4.50 -10.54 12.34
C ALA A 3 3.82 -11.07 11.05
N VAL A 4 3.74 -12.39 10.86
CA VAL A 4 3.14 -13.00 9.65
C VAL A 4 1.71 -12.48 9.39
N GLU A 5 0.95 -12.26 10.45
CA GLU A 5 -0.42 -11.72 10.39
C GLU A 5 -0.45 -10.26 9.91
N GLU A 6 0.50 -9.43 10.37
CA GLU A 6 0.64 -8.05 9.94
C GLU A 6 1.13 -7.97 8.47
N HIS A 7 1.96 -8.91 8.04
CA HIS A 7 2.40 -9.00 6.65
C HIS A 7 1.23 -9.31 5.70
N LEU A 8 0.33 -10.21 6.10
CA LEU A 8 -0.90 -10.48 5.35
C LEU A 8 -1.84 -9.27 5.33
N LEU A 9 -1.92 -8.52 6.43
CA LEU A 9 -2.68 -7.28 6.50
C LEU A 9 -2.15 -6.24 5.50
N PHE A 10 -0.83 -6.05 5.42
CA PHE A 10 -0.21 -5.13 4.47
C PHE A 10 -0.42 -5.54 3.02
N ILE A 11 -0.33 -6.84 2.70
CA ILE A 11 -0.62 -7.33 1.34
C ILE A 11 -2.07 -7.03 0.95
N LYS A 12 -3.03 -7.27 1.86
CA LYS A 12 -4.45 -6.98 1.62
C LYS A 12 -4.68 -5.49 1.39
N GLU A 13 -4.03 -4.65 2.19
CA GLU A 13 -4.15 -3.20 2.11
C GLU A 13 -3.54 -2.65 0.80
N LEU A 14 -2.41 -3.18 0.35
CA LEU A 14 -1.84 -2.85 -0.97
C LEU A 14 -2.81 -3.15 -2.11
N GLY A 15 -3.51 -4.30 -2.06
CA GLY A 15 -4.54 -4.62 -3.05
C GLY A 15 -5.62 -3.54 -3.12
N ARG A 16 -6.13 -3.10 -1.96
CA ARG A 16 -7.13 -2.01 -1.87
C ARG A 16 -6.60 -0.70 -2.45
N LEU A 17 -5.37 -0.31 -2.10
CA LEU A 17 -4.79 0.95 -2.58
C LEU A 17 -4.50 0.94 -4.08
N PHE A 18 -4.09 -0.20 -4.65
CA PHE A 18 -3.95 -0.32 -6.11
C PHE A 18 -5.28 -0.12 -6.83
N ASP A 19 -6.37 -0.70 -6.31
CA ASP A 19 -7.69 -0.50 -6.86
C ASP A 19 -8.13 0.97 -6.74
N GLU A 20 -7.92 1.61 -5.59
CA GLU A 20 -8.23 3.02 -5.39
C GLU A 20 -7.41 3.93 -6.32
N TYR A 21 -6.12 3.68 -6.46
CA TYR A 21 -5.24 4.42 -7.37
C TYR A 21 -5.69 4.30 -8.83
N ALA A 22 -6.09 3.11 -9.25
CA ALA A 22 -6.54 2.83 -10.62
C ALA A 22 -7.82 3.61 -10.97
N HIS A 23 -8.73 3.78 -9.99
CA HIS A 23 -10.03 4.44 -10.18
C HIS A 23 -10.05 5.91 -9.74
N CYS A 24 -8.95 6.44 -9.20
CA CYS A 24 -8.87 7.85 -8.78
C CYS A 24 -8.55 8.77 -9.97
N GLU A 25 -9.43 9.75 -10.19
CA GLU A 25 -9.28 10.80 -11.22
C GLU A 25 -8.62 12.09 -10.67
N ASP A 26 -8.79 12.35 -9.36
CA ASP A 26 -8.19 13.51 -8.70
C ASP A 26 -6.69 13.31 -8.53
N SER A 27 -5.89 14.19 -9.16
CA SER A 27 -4.43 14.04 -9.20
C SER A 27 -3.76 14.19 -7.84
N ASP A 28 -4.31 15.04 -6.95
CA ASP A 28 -3.72 15.28 -5.64
C ASP A 28 -3.99 14.08 -4.73
N VAL A 29 -5.22 13.56 -4.73
CA VAL A 29 -5.58 12.34 -4.01
C VAL A 29 -4.82 11.13 -4.55
N LYS A 30 -4.70 11.01 -5.88
CA LYS A 30 -3.96 9.92 -6.54
C LYS A 30 -2.49 9.90 -6.13
N ASN A 31 -1.87 11.07 -5.96
CA ASN A 31 -0.50 11.18 -5.45
C ASN A 31 -0.37 10.73 -4.00
N GLU A 32 -1.34 11.04 -3.13
CA GLU A 32 -1.32 10.56 -1.74
C GLU A 32 -1.49 9.03 -1.69
N ILE A 33 -2.41 8.45 -2.47
CA ILE A 33 -2.57 6.99 -2.57
C ILE A 33 -1.27 6.32 -3.03
N TYR A 34 -0.57 6.92 -4.01
CA TYR A 34 0.72 6.40 -4.47
C TYR A 34 1.78 6.40 -3.37
N LYS A 35 1.87 7.47 -2.57
CA LYS A 35 2.80 7.53 -1.44
C LYS A 35 2.51 6.44 -0.41
N ASP A 36 1.23 6.19 -0.11
CA ASP A 36 0.83 5.12 0.80
C ASP A 36 1.23 3.74 0.28
N ILE A 37 1.05 3.49 -1.02
CA ILE A 37 1.53 2.26 -1.68
C ILE A 37 3.04 2.09 -1.49
N GLN A 38 3.83 3.16 -1.68
CA GLN A 38 5.28 3.10 -1.50
C GLN A 38 5.67 2.78 -0.06
N LEU A 39 5.06 3.47 0.91
CA LEU A 39 5.33 3.27 2.34
C LEU A 39 5.02 1.84 2.80
N ILE A 40 3.88 1.28 2.37
CA ILE A 40 3.51 -0.10 2.73
C ILE A 40 4.42 -1.10 2.01
N GLY A 41 4.77 -0.85 0.75
CA GLY A 41 5.74 -1.67 0.01
C GLY A 41 7.11 -1.72 0.68
N GLU A 42 7.60 -0.61 1.20
CA GLU A 42 8.84 -0.53 1.98
C GLU A 42 8.75 -1.32 3.30
N ALA A 43 7.63 -1.20 4.03
CA ALA A 43 7.40 -1.94 5.28
C ALA A 43 7.41 -3.47 5.08
N ILE A 44 6.85 -3.93 3.95
CA ILE A 44 6.91 -5.34 3.51
C ILE A 44 8.36 -5.73 3.17
N ASN A 45 9.08 -4.92 2.40
CA ASN A 45 10.41 -5.26 1.93
C ASN A 45 11.47 -5.30 3.06
N ILE A 46 11.31 -4.48 4.10
CA ILE A 46 12.15 -4.50 5.32
C ILE A 46 11.92 -5.80 6.14
N SER A 47 10.88 -6.56 5.84
CA SER A 47 10.50 -7.78 6.57
C SER A 47 11.02 -9.09 5.96
N ASN A 48 11.76 -9.03 4.85
CA ASN A 48 12.43 -10.17 4.20
C ASN A 48 13.94 -10.23 4.48
#